data_AF-A0A421B4V5-F1
#
_entry.id   AF-A0A421B4V5-F1
#
_cell.length_a   1.000
_cell.length_b   1.000
_cell.length_c   1.000
_cell.angle_alpha   90.00
_cell.angle_beta   90.00
_cell.angle_gamma   90.00
#
_symmetry.space_group_name_H-M   'P 1'
#
loop_
_entity.id
_entity.type
_entity.pdbx_description
1 polymer ?
#
loop_
_entity_poly.entity_id
_entity_poly.type
_entity_poly.pdbx_seq_one_letter_code
_entity_poly.pdbx_strand_id
1 'polypeptide(L)' 'MTDSPQVWVLGARGALGVGVGPGRLRAAFGAFPSGVVAVVARVGGRVVGLVASSFTSVSFEPPLVSFSIRPRGLAVR' A
#
# COMPACT_ATOMS: atom_id res chain seq x y z
N MET A 1 -20.43 16.51 29.65
CA MET A 1 -19.33 17.50 29.61
C MET A 1 -18.21 16.94 30.50
N THR A 2 -17.44 16.03 29.89
CA THR A 2 -15.96 16.01 29.79
C THR A 2 -15.31 15.35 31.01
N ASP A 3 -15.14 14.03 30.98
CA ASP A 3 -14.14 13.23 30.23
C ASP A 3 -12.84 13.10 31.04
N SER A 4 -12.58 11.87 31.47
CA SER A 4 -11.45 11.44 32.29
C SER A 4 -10.21 11.29 31.39
N PRO A 5 -9.03 11.82 31.77
CA PRO A 5 -7.82 11.60 30.99
C PRO A 5 -7.23 10.23 31.36
N GLN A 6 -7.39 9.24 30.49
CA GLN A 6 -6.71 7.94 30.61
C GLN A 6 -5.27 8.03 30.10
N VAL A 7 -4.35 7.96 31.08
CA VAL A 7 -3.01 7.35 31.13
C VAL A 7 -2.10 7.37 29.88
N TRP A 8 -0.88 7.90 30.07
CA TRP A 8 0.24 7.85 29.12
C TRP A 8 1.31 6.88 29.64
N VAL A 9 1.56 5.77 28.93
CA VAL A 9 2.76 4.95 29.15
C VAL A 9 3.82 5.39 28.15
N LEU A 10 4.83 6.10 28.66
CA LEU A 10 5.96 6.63 27.89
C LEU A 10 7.07 5.57 27.76
N GLY A 11 7.37 5.16 26.52
CA GLY A 11 8.51 4.31 26.18
C GLY A 11 9.13 4.72 24.84
N ALA A 12 10.24 5.45 24.92
CA ALA A 12 11.28 5.65 23.90
C ALA A 12 10.96 6.47 22.61
N ARG A 13 11.05 7.80 22.78
CA ARG A 13 11.76 8.79 21.92
C ARG A 13 11.42 8.83 20.42
N GLY A 14 10.44 9.67 20.11
CA GLY A 14 10.22 10.27 18.79
C GLY A 14 9.05 11.24 18.83
N ALA A 15 9.10 12.28 19.66
CA ALA A 15 8.05 13.29 19.68
C ALA A 15 8.20 14.22 18.45
N LEU A 16 7.45 13.95 17.37
CA LEU A 16 6.77 14.86 16.43
C LEU A 16 6.09 14.01 15.31
N GLY A 17 4.81 13.66 15.41
CA GLY A 17 4.05 13.07 14.27
C GLY A 17 3.10 11.92 14.62
N VAL A 18 1.82 12.07 14.28
CA VAL A 18 0.78 11.04 14.40
C VAL A 18 1.09 9.89 13.44
N GLY A 19 1.52 8.74 13.96
CA GLY A 19 1.62 7.52 13.16
C GLY A 19 0.23 7.10 12.67
N VAL A 20 0.00 7.12 11.35
CA VAL A 20 -1.26 6.63 10.77
C VAL A 20 -1.22 5.09 10.78
N GLY A 21 -2.11 4.48 11.56
CA GLY A 21 -2.23 3.02 11.60
C GLY A 21 -2.58 2.42 10.23
N PRO A 22 -2.13 1.19 9.90
CA PRO A 22 -2.33 0.58 8.58
C PRO A 22 -3.79 0.53 8.11
N GLY A 23 -4.74 0.36 9.04
CA GLY A 23 -6.17 0.38 8.75
C GLY A 23 -6.68 1.75 8.30
N ARG A 24 -6.28 2.82 9.00
CA ARG A 24 -6.63 4.20 8.62
C ARG A 24 -6.04 4.58 7.27
N LEU A 25 -4.79 4.20 7.03
CA LEU A 25 -4.13 4.45 5.74
C LEU A 25 -4.81 3.71 4.58
N ARG A 26 -5.18 2.44 4.79
CA ARG A 26 -5.93 1.66 3.79
C ARG A 26 -7.30 2.27 3.50
N ALA A 27 -8.03 2.71 4.53
CA ALA A 27 -9.33 3.37 4.34
C ALA A 27 -9.18 4.67 3.55
N ALA A 28 -8.18 5.49 3.90
CA ALA A 28 -7.91 6.75 3.20
C ALA A 28 -7.57 6.53 1.71
N PHE A 29 -6.69 5.59 1.39
CA PHE A 29 -6.33 5.30 -0.01
C PHE A 29 -7.43 4.56 -0.78
N GLY A 30 -8.25 3.74 -0.10
CA GLY A 30 -9.39 3.07 -0.73
C GLY A 30 -10.53 4.01 -1.15
N ALA A 31 -10.57 5.24 -0.62
CA ALA A 31 -11.56 6.24 -0.99
C ALA A 31 -11.30 6.88 -2.37
N PHE A 32 -10.08 6.76 -2.91
CA PHE A 32 -9.78 7.23 -4.26
C PHE A 32 -10.23 6.17 -5.29
N PRO A 33 -11.19 6.48 -6.18
CA PRO A 33 -11.68 5.52 -7.17
C PRO A 33 -10.55 5.17 -8.14
N SER A 34 -10.36 3.87 -8.39
CA SER A 34 -9.38 3.36 -9.35
C SER A 34 -9.99 2.25 -10.20
N GLY A 35 -9.51 2.12 -11.43
CA GLY A 35 -9.79 0.95 -12.25
C GLY A 35 -9.06 -0.29 -11.72
N VAL A 36 -9.42 -1.46 -12.25
CA VAL A 36 -8.73 -2.72 -11.96
C VAL A 36 -8.17 -3.27 -13.26
N VAL A 37 -6.89 -3.63 -13.24
CA VAL A 37 -6.20 -4.24 -14.38
C VAL A 37 -5.71 -5.64 -14.05
N ALA A 38 -5.68 -6.52 -15.06
CA ALA A 38 -4.97 -7.78 -15.00
C ALA A 38 -3.60 -7.61 -15.68
N VAL A 39 -2.52 -7.66 -14.90
CA VAL A 39 -1.15 -7.72 -15.42
C VAL A 39 -0.80 -9.18 -15.62
N VAL A 40 -0.48 -9.59 -16.85
CA VAL A 40 -0.21 -10.98 -17.22
C VAL A 40 1.14 -11.08 -17.89
N ALA A 41 1.90 -12.12 -17.55
CA ALA A 41 3.18 -12.43 -18.15
C ALA A 41 3.34 -13.93 -18.37
N ARG A 42 4.26 -14.32 -19.27
CA ARG A 42 4.72 -15.70 -19.40
C ARG A 42 6.10 -15.81 -18.74
N VAL A 43 6.22 -16.65 -17.72
CA VAL A 43 7.45 -16.87 -16.95
C VAL A 43 7.76 -18.37 -16.96
N GLY A 44 8.91 -18.75 -17.52
CA GLY A 44 9.31 -20.16 -17.62
C GLY A 44 8.28 -21.03 -18.36
N GLY A 45 7.69 -20.52 -19.45
CA GLY A 45 6.66 -21.21 -20.23
C GLY A 45 5.25 -21.19 -19.61
N ARG A 46 5.09 -20.75 -18.35
CA ARG A 46 3.81 -20.69 -17.64
C ARG A 46 3.21 -19.30 -17.71
N VAL A 47 1.89 -19.20 -17.85
CA VAL A 47 1.16 -17.93 -17.72
C VAL A 47 0.98 -17.62 -16.23
N VAL A 48 1.36 -16.41 -15.83
CA VAL A 48 1.20 -15.88 -14.47
C VAL A 48 0.50 -14.53 -14.53
N GLY A 49 -0.24 -14.19 -13.49
CA GLY A 49 -1.01 -12.94 -13.45
C GLY A 49 -1.14 -12.33 -12.07
N LEU A 50 -1.37 -11.01 -12.07
CA LEU A 50 -1.61 -10.15 -10.92
C LEU A 50 -2.83 -9.27 -11.22
N VAL A 51 -3.73 -9.13 -10.25
CA VAL A 51 -4.76 -8.09 -10.29
C VAL A 51 -4.25 -6.88 -9.52
N ALA A 52 -4.28 -5.70 -10.14
CA ALA A 52 -3.77 -4.47 -9.54
C ALA A 52 -4.75 -3.30 -9.74
N SER A 53 -4.91 -2.49 -8.70
CA SER A 53 -5.58 -1.19 -8.75
C SER A 53 -4.58 -0.01 -8.66
N SER A 54 -3.29 -0.30 -8.54
CA SER A 54 -2.20 0.68 -8.45
C SER A 54 -1.60 1.07 -9.80
N PHE A 55 -2.24 0.67 -10.90
CA PHE A 55 -1.76 0.96 -12.25
C PHE A 55 -1.88 2.46 -12.56
N THR A 56 -0.82 3.05 -13.09
CA THR A 56 -0.79 4.45 -13.54
C THR A 56 0.10 4.64 -14.76
N SER A 57 -0.28 5.58 -15.63
CA SER A 57 0.61 6.07 -16.69
C SER A 57 1.71 6.94 -16.08
N VAL A 58 2.93 6.86 -16.62
CA VAL A 58 4.10 7.61 -16.13
C VAL A 58 4.61 8.58 -17.18
N SER A 59 4.77 8.12 -18.43
CA SER A 59 5.26 8.96 -19.52
C SER A 59 4.64 8.52 -20.85
N PHE A 60 4.46 9.48 -21.74
CA PHE A 60 4.06 9.21 -23.12
C PHE A 60 5.29 8.96 -24.01
N GLU A 61 6.37 9.73 -23.83
CA GLU A 61 7.63 9.58 -24.55
C GLU A 61 8.80 9.57 -23.55
N PRO A 62 9.49 8.43 -23.34
CA PRO A 62 9.12 7.10 -23.84
C PRO A 62 7.81 6.60 -23.21
N PRO A 63 7.07 5.66 -23.83
CA PRO A 63 5.80 5.16 -23.31
C PRO A 63 6.02 4.28 -22.08
N LEU A 64 5.69 4.80 -20.90
CA LEU A 64 5.94 4.16 -19.61
C LEU A 64 4.69 4.13 -18.72
N VAL A 65 4.56 3.03 -17.98
CA VAL A 65 3.52 2.80 -16.98
C VAL A 65 4.14 2.25 -15.69
N SER A 66 3.43 2.33 -14.57
CA SER A 66 3.85 1.79 -13.27
C SER A 66 2.72 1.09 -12.54
N PHE A 67 3.07 0.10 -11.71
CA PHE A 67 2.20 -0.55 -10.74
C PHE A 67 3.05 -1.10 -9.59
N SER A 68 2.46 -1.22 -8.41
CA SER A 68 3.18 -1.66 -7.20
C SER A 68 2.83 -3.08 -6.82
N ILE A 69 3.85 -3.89 -6.52
CA ILE A 69 3.71 -5.27 -6.04
C ILE A 69 4.09 -5.38 -4.56
N ARG A 70 3.40 -6.23 -3.82
CA ARG A 70 3.86 -6.65 -2.49
C ARG A 70 4.78 -7.86 -2.65
N PRO A 71 6.01 -7.84 -2.12
CA PRO A 71 6.82 -9.05 -2.02
C PRO A 71 6.04 -10.09 -1.21
N ARG A 72 5.96 -11.34 -1.69
CA ARG A 72 5.59 -12.42 -0.78
C ARG A 72 6.67 -12.43 0.30
N GLY A 73 6.25 -12.27 1.56
CA GLY A 73 7.18 -12.26 2.68
C GLY A 73 8.09 -13.47 2.58
N LEU A 74 9.40 -13.25 2.55
CA LEU A 74 10.33 -14.28 2.99
C LEU A 74 9.93 -14.53 4.44
N ALA A 75 9.17 -15.59 4.69
CA ALA A 75 9.02 -16.10 6.03
C ALA A 75 10.43 -16.56 6.43
N VAL A 76 11.19 -15.66 7.07
CA VAL A 76 12.34 -16.05 7.86
C VAL A 76 11.73 -16.83 9.01
N ARG A 77 11.67 -18.15 8.82
CA ARG A 77 11.39 -19.11 9.87
C ARG A 77 12.60 -19.21 10.78
#